data_AF-A0A7X8WR60-F1
#
_entry.id   AF-A0A7X8WR60-F1
#
_cell.length_a   1.000
_cell.length_b   1.000
_cell.length_c   1.000
_cell.angle_alpha   90.00
_cell.angle_beta   90.00
_cell.angle_gamma   90.00
#
_symmetry.space_group_name_H-M   'P 1'
#
loop_
_entity.id
_entity.type
_entity.pdbx_description
1 polymer ?
#
loop_
_entity_poly.entity_id
_entity_poly.type
_entity_poly.pdbx_seq_one_letter_code
_entity_poly.pdbx_strand_id
1 'polypeptide(L)'
;MALAFKSTLRGYSAYLEKPERQILRSLFSDVLTLLGGVSPADEPLEEDKPKLFDRFRPRQEAAQLPEAPATENDSPTDAAFWDLVGSLTDDEVQVDLNDPAVQRLLPDARSGDDAEEGSTQFRDLAQEDIRQEKIADLQRAYALVQTPSLMLSQKEAEAFGRALNQVRLVLSSRLDIEHEDDADRIHEIDSVDQATDVERYMALLYNFVSWLQETLMQALIGDL
;
A
#
# COMPACT_ATOMS: atom_id res chain seq x y z
N MET A 1 6.12 16.66 -9.95
CA MET A 1 6.55 16.60 -8.54
C MET A 1 5.33 16.70 -7.64
N ALA A 2 5.23 15.75 -6.72
CA ALA A 2 4.19 15.65 -5.69
C ALA A 2 4.03 16.97 -4.93
N LEU A 3 2.79 17.29 -4.58
CA LEU A 3 2.48 18.39 -3.67
C LEU A 3 2.24 17.84 -2.27
N ALA A 4 2.93 18.44 -1.30
CA ALA A 4 2.77 18.19 0.13
C ALA A 4 1.30 18.20 0.58
N PHE A 5 1.00 17.39 1.59
CA PHE A 5 -0.33 17.40 2.23
C PHE A 5 -0.65 18.77 2.83
N LYS A 6 -1.93 19.14 2.75
CA LYS A 6 -2.49 20.36 3.34
C LYS A 6 -3.79 20.05 4.06
N SER A 7 -4.02 20.66 5.23
CA SER A 7 -5.34 20.66 5.86
C SER A 7 -6.31 21.55 5.05
N THR A 8 -7.53 21.08 4.88
CA THR A 8 -8.62 21.74 4.16
C THR A 8 -9.92 21.58 4.94
N LEU A 9 -10.95 22.38 4.61
CA LEU A 9 -12.28 22.26 5.21
C LEU A 9 -12.96 20.88 5.04
N ARG A 10 -12.44 20.02 4.15
CA ARG A 10 -13.00 18.70 3.85
C ARG A 10 -12.08 17.55 4.27
N GLY A 11 -11.02 17.82 5.02
CA GLY A 11 -9.99 16.86 5.40
C GLY A 11 -8.62 17.23 4.82
N TYR A 12 -7.81 16.25 4.45
CA TYR A 12 -6.42 16.44 4.06
C TYR A 12 -6.23 16.17 2.58
N SER A 13 -5.55 17.07 1.88
CA SER A 13 -5.36 16.97 0.43
C SER A 13 -3.91 16.94 0.03
N ALA A 14 -3.57 16.08 -0.95
CA ALA A 14 -2.29 16.07 -1.65
C ALA A 14 -2.51 15.83 -3.15
N TYR A 15 -1.50 16.17 -3.96
CA TYR A 15 -1.50 15.84 -5.38
C TYR A 15 -0.29 14.97 -5.68
N LEU A 16 -0.51 13.82 -6.33
CA LEU A 16 0.51 12.87 -6.73
C LEU A 16 0.45 12.64 -8.24
N GLU A 17 1.55 12.89 -8.93
CA GLU A 17 1.67 12.60 -10.35
C GLU A 17 1.67 11.09 -10.59
N LYS A 18 1.38 10.69 -11.83
CA LYS A 18 1.32 9.27 -12.22
C LYS A 18 2.55 8.45 -11.77
N PRO A 19 3.81 8.91 -11.95
CA PRO A 19 4.98 8.13 -11.52
C PRO A 19 5.02 7.90 -10.00
N GLU A 20 4.69 8.93 -9.21
CA GLU A 20 4.66 8.87 -7.75
C GLU A 20 3.59 7.90 -7.25
N ARG A 21 2.42 7.90 -7.90
CA ARG A 21 1.35 6.94 -7.60
C ARG A 21 1.73 5.51 -7.95
N GLN A 22 2.44 5.30 -9.06
CA GLN A 22 2.96 3.98 -9.43
C GLN A 22 3.97 3.47 -8.40
N ILE A 23 4.88 4.34 -7.94
CA ILE A 23 5.85 4.03 -6.89
C ILE A 23 5.13 3.62 -5.60
N LEU A 24 4.17 4.42 -5.12
CA LEU A 24 3.44 4.08 -3.89
C LEU A 24 2.63 2.78 -4.03
N ARG A 25 1.97 2.55 -5.17
CA ARG A 25 1.26 1.29 -5.42
C ARG A 25 2.19 0.09 -5.40
N SER A 26 3.35 0.19 -6.05
CA SER A 26 4.37 -0.87 -6.02
C SER A 26 4.81 -1.14 -4.58
N LEU A 27 5.18 -0.09 -3.84
CA LEU A 27 5.62 -0.22 -2.46
C LEU A 27 4.55 -0.85 -1.56
N PHE A 28 3.29 -0.40 -1.64
CA PHE A 28 2.21 -1.02 -0.87
C PHE A 28 1.96 -2.47 -1.27
N SER A 29 2.04 -2.79 -2.57
CA SER A 29 1.93 -4.15 -3.09
C SER A 29 3.05 -5.06 -2.57
N ASP A 30 4.28 -4.56 -2.55
CA ASP A 30 5.45 -5.30 -2.08
C ASP A 30 5.31 -5.62 -0.59
N VAL A 31 4.89 -4.65 0.23
CA VAL A 31 4.65 -4.88 1.67
C VAL A 31 3.43 -5.78 1.91
N LEU A 32 2.36 -5.67 1.10
CA LEU A 32 1.23 -6.60 1.15
C LEU A 32 1.69 -8.03 0.91
N THR A 33 2.46 -8.25 -0.15
CA THR A 33 3.00 -9.57 -0.51
C THR A 33 3.90 -10.10 0.59
N LEU A 34 4.75 -9.25 1.18
CA LEU A 34 5.62 -9.59 2.30
C LEU A 34 4.82 -10.10 3.52
N LEU A 35 3.64 -9.55 3.77
CA LEU A 35 2.75 -9.95 4.86
C LEU A 35 1.80 -11.12 4.49
N GLY A 36 1.95 -11.71 3.30
CA GLY A 36 1.05 -12.76 2.80
C GLY A 36 -0.34 -12.24 2.42
N GLY A 37 -0.49 -10.93 2.26
CA GLY A 37 -1.71 -10.29 1.78
C GLY A 37 -1.82 -10.36 0.26
N VAL A 38 -3.05 -10.49 -0.24
CA VAL A 38 -3.31 -10.41 -1.68
C VAL A 38 -3.27 -8.95 -2.11
N SER A 39 -2.33 -8.62 -3.00
CA SER A 39 -2.32 -7.31 -3.64
C SER A 39 -3.53 -7.19 -4.56
N PRO A 40 -4.32 -6.10 -4.47
CA PRO A 40 -5.37 -5.84 -5.44
C PRO A 40 -4.76 -5.85 -6.85
N ALA A 41 -5.42 -6.52 -7.80
CA ALA A 41 -4.93 -6.66 -9.17
C ALA A 41 -4.49 -5.30 -9.73
N ASP A 42 -3.47 -5.29 -10.60
CA ASP A 42 -2.94 -4.11 -11.28
C ASP A 42 -3.99 -3.48 -12.22
N GLU A 43 -5.03 -2.89 -11.66
CA GLU A 43 -5.97 -2.08 -12.39
C GLU A 43 -5.22 -0.84 -12.91
N PRO A 44 -5.32 -0.52 -14.21
CA PRO A 44 -4.62 0.62 -14.78
C PRO A 44 -5.03 1.90 -14.07
N LEU A 45 -4.05 2.74 -13.71
CA LEU A 45 -4.29 4.04 -13.09
C LEU A 45 -5.17 4.93 -13.99
N GLU A 46 -6.09 5.67 -13.38
CA GLU A 46 -6.82 6.73 -14.10
C GLU A 46 -5.82 7.73 -14.72
N GLU A 47 -6.02 8.04 -16.00
CA GLU A 47 -5.25 9.05 -16.71
C GLU A 47 -5.48 10.44 -16.11
N ASP A 48 -4.42 11.26 -16.05
CA ASP A 48 -4.42 12.64 -15.52
C ASP A 48 -5.23 13.64 -16.38
N LYS A 49 -6.08 13.16 -17.30
CA LYS A 49 -6.83 14.04 -18.19
C LYS A 49 -7.82 14.86 -17.35
N PRO A 50 -7.84 16.19 -17.46
CA PRO A 50 -8.84 17.01 -16.79
C PRO A 50 -10.22 16.58 -17.30
N LYS A 51 -11.08 16.08 -16.40
CA LYS A 51 -12.49 15.71 -16.67
C LYS A 51 -13.36 16.89 -17.15
N LEU A 52 -12.77 18.06 -17.44
CA LEU A 52 -13.43 19.24 -17.99
C LEU A 52 -14.00 18.97 -19.40
N PHE A 53 -13.35 18.13 -20.20
CA PHE A 53 -13.73 17.89 -21.59
C PHE A 53 -14.83 16.83 -21.79
N ASP A 54 -15.16 16.03 -20.78
CA ASP A 54 -16.25 15.04 -20.87
C ASP A 54 -17.65 15.65 -20.72
N ARG A 55 -17.75 16.91 -20.27
CA ARG A 55 -19.04 17.60 -20.11
C ARG A 55 -19.65 18.06 -21.44
N PHE A 56 -18.90 18.00 -22.54
CA PHE A 56 -19.34 18.48 -23.86
C PHE A 56 -19.55 17.37 -24.90
N ARG A 57 -19.55 16.09 -24.50
CA ARG A 57 -19.91 15.02 -25.42
C ARG A 57 -21.42 15.10 -25.71
N PRO A 58 -21.86 15.36 -26.96
CA PRO A 58 -23.27 15.39 -27.26
C PRO A 58 -23.85 13.99 -27.04
N ARG A 59 -24.94 13.95 -26.28
CA ARG A 59 -25.76 12.76 -26.07
C ARG A 59 -26.51 12.45 -27.36
N GLN A 60 -25.98 11.57 -28.21
CA GLN A 60 -26.72 11.01 -29.33
C GLN A 60 -26.59 9.49 -29.39
N GLU A 61 -27.73 8.89 -29.06
CA GLU A 61 -28.34 7.65 -29.57
C GLU A 61 -27.71 6.29 -29.25
N ALA A 62 -28.58 5.47 -28.66
CA ALA A 62 -28.43 4.07 -28.35
C ALA A 62 -28.25 3.24 -29.62
N ALA A 63 -27.20 2.43 -29.65
CA ALA A 63 -27.14 1.23 -30.49
C ALA A 63 -27.44 0.02 -29.60
N GLN A 64 -28.51 -0.69 -29.93
CA GLN A 64 -28.95 -1.93 -29.27
C GLN A 64 -27.86 -3.00 -29.31
N LEU A 65 -27.55 -3.58 -28.15
CA LEU A 65 -26.74 -4.78 -28.03
C LEU A 65 -27.62 -6.02 -28.32
N PRO A 66 -27.13 -7.01 -29.09
CA PRO A 66 -27.87 -8.25 -29.29
C PRO A 66 -27.90 -9.08 -28.00
N GLU A 67 -29.06 -9.69 -27.70
CA GLU A 67 -29.23 -10.62 -26.58
C GLU A 67 -28.34 -11.86 -26.73
N ALA A 68 -27.67 -12.25 -25.64
CA ALA A 68 -26.87 -13.47 -25.57
C ALA A 68 -27.79 -14.71 -25.45
N PRO A 69 -27.47 -15.84 -26.10
CA PRO A 69 -28.24 -17.06 -25.90
C PRO A 69 -27.97 -17.64 -24.52
N ALA A 70 -29.04 -18.10 -23.86
CA ALA A 70 -28.96 -18.90 -22.65
C ALA A 70 -28.18 -20.19 -22.92
N THR A 71 -27.21 -20.50 -22.07
CA THR A 71 -26.54 -21.80 -22.05
C THR A 71 -26.55 -22.33 -20.63
N GLU A 72 -27.50 -23.24 -20.37
CA GLU A 72 -27.26 -24.36 -19.47
C GLU A 72 -26.10 -25.17 -20.05
N ASN A 73 -25.05 -25.43 -19.27
CA ASN A 73 -24.11 -26.52 -19.50
C ASN A 73 -23.27 -26.76 -18.24
N ASP A 74 -23.69 -27.73 -17.44
CA ASP A 74 -22.79 -28.51 -16.58
C ASP A 74 -21.78 -29.21 -17.50
N SER A 75 -20.61 -28.61 -17.70
CA SER A 75 -19.50 -29.25 -18.41
C SER A 75 -18.43 -29.72 -17.43
N PRO A 76 -17.84 -30.92 -17.61
CA PRO A 76 -16.76 -31.44 -16.76
C PRO A 76 -15.50 -30.55 -16.75
N THR A 77 -15.42 -29.57 -17.65
CA THR A 77 -14.39 -28.54 -17.71
C THR A 77 -14.49 -27.53 -16.56
N ASP A 78 -15.68 -27.24 -16.03
CA ASP A 78 -15.84 -26.34 -14.89
C ASP A 78 -15.32 -26.98 -13.61
N ALA A 79 -15.54 -28.29 -13.42
CA ALA A 79 -14.97 -29.03 -12.29
C ALA A 79 -13.43 -29.07 -12.37
N ALA A 80 -12.86 -29.31 -13.56
CA ALA A 80 -11.41 -29.27 -13.74
C ALA A 80 -10.82 -27.85 -13.58
N PHE A 81 -11.58 -26.82 -13.93
CA PHE A 81 -11.22 -25.43 -13.67
C PHE A 81 -11.23 -25.12 -12.18
N TRP A 82 -12.27 -25.52 -11.44
CA TRP A 82 -12.33 -25.35 -9.98
C TRP A 82 -11.32 -26.21 -9.22
N ASP A 83 -10.95 -27.39 -9.73
CA ASP A 83 -9.89 -28.26 -9.18
C ASP A 83 -8.51 -27.64 -9.41
N LEU A 84 -8.27 -27.07 -10.60
CA LEU A 84 -7.06 -26.31 -10.91
C LEU A 84 -6.98 -25.02 -10.08
N VAL A 85 -8.08 -24.27 -9.95
CA VAL A 85 -8.18 -23.08 -9.10
C VAL A 85 -7.97 -23.47 -7.62
N GLY A 86 -8.53 -24.59 -7.17
CA GLY A 86 -8.30 -25.15 -5.83
C GLY A 86 -6.84 -25.53 -5.58
N SER A 87 -6.14 -26.04 -6.59
CA SER A 87 -4.70 -26.35 -6.51
C SER A 87 -3.80 -25.10 -6.56
N LEU A 88 -4.27 -24.01 -7.18
CA LEU A 88 -3.56 -22.73 -7.27
C LEU A 88 -3.79 -21.84 -6.05
N THR A 89 -4.84 -22.10 -5.27
CA THR A 89 -5.09 -21.42 -3.98
C THR A 89 -4.33 -22.04 -2.81
N ASP A 90 -3.69 -23.20 -3.01
CA ASP A 90 -3.01 -23.96 -1.95
C ASP A 90 -1.50 -23.64 -1.82
N ASP A 91 -0.96 -22.77 -2.68
CA ASP A 91 0.27 -22.04 -2.35
C ASP A 91 -0.12 -20.96 -1.32
N GLU A 92 -0.34 -21.38 -0.08
CA GLU A 92 -0.32 -20.46 1.05
C GLU A 92 1.00 -19.69 0.95
N VAL A 93 0.92 -18.37 0.68
CA VAL A 93 2.09 -17.50 0.71
C VAL A 93 2.64 -17.56 2.13
N GLN A 94 3.62 -18.44 2.34
CA GLN A 94 4.19 -18.66 3.66
C GLN A 94 5.04 -17.44 4.00
N VAL A 95 4.51 -16.61 4.91
CA VAL A 95 5.22 -15.44 5.43
C VAL A 95 6.48 -15.92 6.16
N ASP A 96 7.65 -15.47 5.71
CA ASP A 96 8.90 -15.75 6.42
C ASP A 96 9.01 -14.85 7.65
N LEU A 97 8.62 -15.39 8.82
CA LEU A 97 8.71 -14.69 10.10
C LEU A 97 10.16 -14.43 10.55
N ASN A 98 11.17 -15.04 9.90
CA ASN A 98 12.58 -14.76 10.18
C ASN A 98 13.11 -13.56 9.39
N ASP A 99 12.32 -13.04 8.45
CA ASP A 99 12.69 -11.86 7.68
C ASP A 99 12.75 -10.63 8.63
N PRO A 100 13.90 -9.91 8.70
CA PRO A 100 14.05 -8.74 9.55
C PRO A 100 12.98 -7.66 9.32
N ALA A 101 12.50 -7.50 8.08
CA ALA A 101 11.44 -6.56 7.76
C ALA A 101 10.08 -7.01 8.32
N VAL A 102 9.77 -8.31 8.26
CA VAL A 102 8.56 -8.88 8.85
C VAL A 102 8.58 -8.75 10.37
N GLN A 103 9.73 -8.99 11.01
CA GLN A 103 9.88 -8.82 12.46
C GLN A 103 9.68 -7.38 12.91
N ARG A 104 10.16 -6.39 12.14
CA ARG A 104 9.89 -4.97 12.41
C ARG A 104 8.41 -4.61 12.19
N LEU A 105 7.76 -5.22 11.21
CA LEU A 105 6.33 -5.00 10.94
C LEU A 105 5.45 -5.67 11.98
N LEU A 106 5.78 -6.86 12.45
CA LEU A 106 5.02 -7.67 13.41
C LEU A 106 5.83 -7.83 14.70
N PRO A 107 6.05 -6.74 15.47
CA PRO A 107 6.74 -6.86 16.75
C PRO A 107 5.90 -7.70 17.70
N ASP A 108 6.58 -8.39 18.62
CA ASP A 108 5.93 -9.23 19.62
C ASP A 108 4.83 -8.44 20.35
N ALA A 109 3.62 -9.00 20.39
CA ALA A 109 2.42 -8.32 20.88
C ALA A 109 2.48 -7.94 22.39
N ARG A 110 3.52 -8.39 23.10
CA ARG A 110 3.85 -7.94 24.45
C ARG A 110 5.27 -7.39 24.49
N SER A 111 5.38 -6.10 24.81
CA SER A 111 6.63 -5.46 25.18
C SER A 111 6.64 -5.22 26.70
N GLY A 112 7.75 -5.48 27.39
CA GLY A 112 7.89 -5.23 28.84
C GLY A 112 7.68 -6.45 29.75
N ASP A 113 7.57 -6.21 31.06
CA ASP A 113 7.57 -7.25 32.11
C ASP A 113 6.43 -8.29 32.00
N ASP A 114 5.34 -7.98 31.27
CA ASP A 114 4.20 -8.88 31.05
C ASP A 114 4.42 -9.89 29.90
N ALA A 115 5.56 -9.81 29.19
CA ALA A 115 5.86 -10.67 28.03
C ALA A 115 5.87 -12.17 28.37
N GLU A 116 6.19 -12.54 29.62
CA GLU A 116 6.37 -13.93 30.06
C GLU A 116 5.06 -14.66 30.41
N GLU A 117 3.95 -13.96 30.67
CA GLU A 117 2.76 -14.55 31.31
C GLU A 117 1.68 -15.13 30.35
N GLY A 118 1.87 -15.02 29.04
CA GLY A 118 0.90 -15.51 28.05
C GLY A 118 1.22 -16.89 27.45
N SER A 119 0.18 -17.69 27.19
CA SER A 119 0.35 -18.92 26.40
C SER A 119 0.68 -18.61 24.93
N THR A 120 1.48 -19.47 24.29
CA THR A 120 1.86 -19.35 22.86
C THR A 120 0.67 -19.09 21.94
N GLN A 121 -0.46 -19.78 22.13
CA GLN A 121 -1.67 -19.60 21.31
C GLN A 121 -2.25 -18.18 21.33
N PHE A 122 -2.15 -17.47 22.46
CA PHE A 122 -2.59 -16.08 22.55
C PHE A 122 -1.62 -15.13 21.81
N ARG A 123 -0.32 -15.47 21.77
CA ARG A 123 0.67 -14.70 20.99
C ARG A 123 0.40 -14.86 19.50
N ASP A 124 0.15 -16.10 19.05
CA ASP A 124 -0.13 -16.40 17.65
C ASP A 124 -1.39 -15.67 17.15
N LEU A 125 -2.48 -15.68 17.93
CA LEU A 125 -3.72 -14.96 17.60
C LEU A 125 -3.53 -13.45 17.58
N ALA A 126 -2.82 -12.87 18.55
CA ALA A 126 -2.57 -11.44 18.57
C ALA A 126 -1.70 -10.99 17.37
N GLN A 127 -0.70 -11.80 17.01
CA GLN A 127 0.14 -11.55 15.85
C GLN A 127 -0.66 -11.63 14.54
N GLU A 128 -1.59 -12.58 14.43
CA GLU A 128 -2.54 -12.68 13.32
C GLU A 128 -3.38 -11.40 13.19
N ASP A 129 -4.01 -10.96 14.28
CA ASP A 129 -4.86 -9.77 14.29
C ASP A 129 -4.07 -8.51 13.87
N ILE A 130 -2.87 -8.34 14.41
CA ILE A 130 -1.95 -7.23 14.04
C ILE A 130 -1.60 -7.29 12.55
N ARG A 131 -1.34 -8.49 12.02
CA ARG A 131 -1.01 -8.68 10.60
C ARG A 131 -2.19 -8.30 9.71
N GLN A 132 -3.40 -8.75 10.04
CA GLN A 132 -4.60 -8.45 9.29
C GLN A 132 -4.92 -6.95 9.29
N GLU A 133 -4.72 -6.26 10.42
CA GLU A 133 -4.88 -4.80 10.49
C GLU A 133 -3.90 -4.07 9.56
N LYS A 134 -2.64 -4.49 9.53
CA LYS A 134 -1.61 -3.92 8.64
C LYS A 134 -1.95 -4.13 7.17
N ILE A 135 -2.37 -5.35 6.81
CA ILE A 135 -2.85 -5.67 5.45
C ILE A 135 -4.01 -4.74 5.07
N ALA A 136 -4.98 -4.55 5.96
CA ALA A 136 -6.14 -3.71 5.69
C ALA A 136 -5.74 -2.22 5.51
N ASP A 137 -4.80 -1.70 6.29
CA ASP A 137 -4.28 -0.34 6.11
C ASP A 137 -3.59 -0.17 4.75
N LEU A 138 -2.75 -1.12 4.34
CA LEU A 138 -2.06 -1.09 3.03
C LEU A 138 -3.04 -1.19 1.86
N GLN A 139 -4.04 -2.07 1.94
CA GLN A 139 -5.08 -2.19 0.90
C GLN A 139 -5.87 -0.89 0.74
N ARG A 140 -6.24 -0.24 1.84
CA ARG A 140 -6.90 1.08 1.79
C ARG A 140 -5.98 2.13 1.17
N ALA A 141 -4.73 2.18 1.59
CA ALA A 141 -3.76 3.14 1.05
C ALA A 141 -3.53 2.95 -0.46
N TYR A 142 -3.44 1.70 -0.92
CA TYR A 142 -3.35 1.34 -2.34
C TYR A 142 -4.55 1.86 -3.14
N ALA A 143 -5.77 1.68 -2.62
CA ALA A 143 -6.98 2.16 -3.28
C ALA A 143 -7.04 3.70 -3.36
N LEU A 144 -6.55 4.40 -2.34
CA LEU A 144 -6.58 5.87 -2.28
C LEU A 144 -5.66 6.54 -3.32
N VAL A 145 -4.57 5.89 -3.73
CA VAL A 145 -3.62 6.43 -4.73
C VAL A 145 -4.01 6.13 -6.19
N GLN A 146 -5.24 5.68 -6.44
CA GLN A 146 -5.74 5.43 -7.81
C GLN A 146 -5.95 6.70 -8.64
N THR A 147 -6.13 7.85 -7.99
CA THR A 147 -6.36 9.15 -8.64
C THR A 147 -5.28 10.16 -8.25
N PRO A 148 -5.01 11.18 -9.08
CA PRO A 148 -3.93 12.15 -8.83
C PRO A 148 -4.23 13.08 -7.64
N SER A 149 -5.51 13.36 -7.37
CA SER A 149 -5.92 14.20 -6.24
C SER A 149 -6.34 13.33 -5.06
N LEU A 150 -5.49 13.24 -4.04
CA LEU A 150 -5.83 12.58 -2.79
C LEU A 150 -6.65 13.54 -1.93
N MET A 151 -7.82 13.09 -1.48
CA MET A 151 -8.68 13.78 -0.52
C MET A 151 -9.03 12.79 0.57
N LEU A 152 -8.44 12.96 1.75
CA LEU A 152 -8.53 12.03 2.85
C LEU A 152 -9.38 12.63 3.98
N SER A 153 -10.35 11.88 4.48
CA SER A 153 -10.90 12.13 5.81
C SER A 153 -9.85 11.90 6.89
N GLN A 154 -10.10 12.33 8.13
CA GLN A 154 -9.18 12.12 9.25
C GLN A 154 -8.82 10.64 9.46
N LYS A 155 -9.81 9.75 9.42
CA LYS A 155 -9.57 8.30 9.57
C LYS A 155 -8.75 7.73 8.42
N GLU A 156 -8.98 8.21 7.19
CA GLU A 156 -8.20 7.79 6.02
C GLU A 156 -6.77 8.33 6.09
N ALA A 157 -6.57 9.56 6.55
CA ALA A 157 -5.25 10.15 6.76
C ALA A 157 -4.45 9.39 7.82
N GLU A 158 -5.07 9.02 8.94
CA GLU A 158 -4.43 8.19 9.97
C GLU A 158 -4.04 6.81 9.42
N ALA A 159 -4.95 6.14 8.71
CA ALA A 159 -4.67 4.84 8.09
C ALA A 159 -3.58 4.93 7.01
N PHE A 160 -3.61 5.96 6.18
CA PHE A 160 -2.60 6.23 5.16
C PHE A 160 -1.24 6.50 5.79
N GLY A 161 -1.18 7.28 6.87
CA GLY A 161 0.04 7.51 7.65
C GLY A 161 0.62 6.22 8.23
N ARG A 162 -0.23 5.32 8.76
CA ARG A 162 0.21 3.99 9.21
C ARG A 162 0.76 3.14 8.06
N ALA A 163 0.12 3.14 6.90
CA ALA A 163 0.61 2.43 5.72
C ALA A 163 1.96 2.96 5.21
N LEU A 164 2.14 4.28 5.13
CA LEU A 164 3.44 4.89 4.80
C LEU A 164 4.52 4.49 5.81
N ASN A 165 4.18 4.47 7.10
CA ASN A 165 5.10 4.04 8.14
C ASN A 165 5.51 2.56 7.97
N GLN A 166 4.58 1.68 7.60
CA GLN A 166 4.90 0.27 7.33
C GLN A 166 5.90 0.14 6.16
N VAL A 167 5.70 0.88 5.07
CA VAL A 167 6.67 0.93 3.96
C VAL A 167 8.04 1.43 4.44
N ARG A 168 8.04 2.49 5.26
CA ARG A 168 9.28 3.06 5.82
C ARG A 168 10.05 2.05 6.66
N LEU A 169 9.36 1.24 7.47
CA LEU A 169 9.98 0.18 8.29
C LEU A 169 10.61 -0.93 7.43
N VAL A 170 9.97 -1.30 6.31
CA VAL A 170 10.53 -2.29 5.39
C VAL A 170 11.77 -1.73 4.69
N LEU A 171 11.68 -0.52 4.16
CA LEU A 171 12.80 0.14 3.49
C LEU A 171 13.98 0.34 4.44
N SER A 172 13.73 0.78 5.69
CA SER A 172 14.78 0.92 6.69
C SER A 172 15.45 -0.40 7.04
N SER A 173 14.70 -1.51 7.06
CA SER A 173 15.25 -2.84 7.30
C SER A 173 16.15 -3.33 6.16
N ARG A 174 15.81 -2.99 4.92
CA ARG A 174 16.59 -3.39 3.74
C ARG A 174 17.82 -2.51 3.52
N LEU A 175 17.74 -1.26 3.96
CA LEU A 175 18.85 -0.30 3.95
C LEU A 175 19.76 -0.40 5.19
N ASP A 176 19.49 -1.34 6.09
CA ASP A 176 20.24 -1.52 7.35
C ASP A 176 20.31 -0.24 8.20
N ILE A 177 19.21 0.53 8.22
CA ILE A 177 19.07 1.71 9.07
C ILE A 177 18.66 1.24 10.47
N GLU A 178 19.56 1.40 11.43
CA GLU A 178 19.33 1.07 12.85
C GLU A 178 19.35 2.32 13.73
N HIS A 179 20.11 3.35 13.33
CA HIS A 179 20.33 4.57 14.11
C HIS A 179 20.03 5.83 13.30
N GLU A 180 19.93 6.96 14.01
CA GLU A 180 19.68 8.27 13.40
C GLU A 180 20.79 8.66 12.39
N ASP A 181 22.06 8.38 12.73
CA ASP A 181 23.20 8.60 11.83
C ASP A 181 23.10 7.81 10.51
N ASP A 182 22.45 6.65 10.49
CA ASP A 182 22.23 5.88 9.26
C ASP A 182 21.19 6.56 8.38
N ALA A 183 20.10 7.05 8.99
CA ALA A 183 19.06 7.77 8.28
C ALA A 183 19.60 9.07 7.67
N ASP A 184 20.47 9.80 8.38
CA ASP A 184 21.10 11.02 7.89
C ASP A 184 21.95 10.77 6.65
N ARG A 185 22.75 9.70 6.63
CA ARG A 185 23.52 9.30 5.44
C ARG A 185 22.63 8.98 4.25
N ILE A 186 21.49 8.34 4.47
CA ILE A 186 20.51 8.03 3.43
C ILE A 186 19.80 9.30 2.92
N HIS A 187 19.58 10.28 3.79
CA HIS A 187 18.99 11.58 3.42
C HIS A 187 19.89 12.42 2.49
N GLU A 188 21.21 12.21 2.50
CA GLU A 188 22.13 12.85 1.55
C GLU A 188 21.94 12.37 0.10
N ILE A 189 21.27 11.23 -0.11
CA ILE A 189 20.99 10.65 -1.43
C ILE A 189 19.61 11.15 -1.90
N ASP A 190 19.58 12.30 -2.54
CA ASP A 190 18.34 13.01 -2.91
C ASP A 190 18.06 13.08 -4.42
N SER A 191 18.97 12.56 -5.27
CA SER A 191 18.86 12.67 -6.72
C SER A 191 18.78 11.31 -7.43
N VAL A 192 17.80 11.22 -8.34
CA VAL A 192 17.61 10.07 -9.26
C VAL A 192 18.84 9.82 -10.13
N ASP A 193 19.57 10.88 -10.51
CA ASP A 193 20.78 10.76 -11.34
C ASP A 193 21.93 10.02 -10.62
N GLN A 194 21.84 9.93 -9.29
CA GLN A 194 22.84 9.27 -8.46
C GLN A 194 22.48 7.80 -8.15
N ALA A 195 21.24 7.37 -8.41
CA ALA A 195 20.76 6.02 -8.13
C ALA A 195 21.19 5.01 -9.20
N THR A 196 22.48 4.71 -9.20
CA THR A 196 23.10 3.75 -10.14
C THR A 196 23.01 2.30 -9.68
N ASP A 197 22.50 2.06 -8.47
CA ASP A 197 22.34 0.75 -7.86
C ASP A 197 21.02 0.65 -7.07
N VAL A 198 20.66 -0.57 -6.67
CA VAL A 198 19.39 -0.88 -5.99
C VAL A 198 19.30 -0.18 -4.63
N GLU A 199 20.40 -0.12 -3.89
CA GLU A 199 20.45 0.48 -2.54
C GLU A 199 20.14 1.98 -2.60
N ARG A 200 20.77 2.71 -3.53
CA ARG A 200 20.48 4.13 -3.74
C ARG A 200 19.07 4.39 -4.25
N TYR A 201 18.52 3.49 -5.06
CA TYR A 201 17.12 3.60 -5.45
C TYR A 201 16.20 3.45 -4.24
N MET A 202 16.44 2.46 -3.36
CA MET A 202 15.69 2.29 -2.12
C MET A 202 15.84 3.49 -1.18
N ALA A 203 17.02 4.11 -1.11
CA ALA A 203 17.26 5.36 -0.39
C ALA A 203 16.34 6.49 -0.89
N LEU A 204 16.22 6.67 -2.20
CA LEU A 204 15.30 7.66 -2.78
C LEU A 204 13.84 7.37 -2.44
N LEU A 205 13.44 6.09 -2.48
CA LEU A 205 12.09 5.69 -2.07
C LEU A 205 11.83 5.98 -0.59
N TYR A 206 12.81 5.68 0.26
CA TYR A 206 12.75 5.96 1.69
C TYR A 206 12.61 7.46 1.95
N ASN A 207 13.40 8.29 1.27
CA ASN A 207 13.33 9.75 1.37
C ASN A 207 11.99 10.30 0.90
N PHE A 208 11.48 9.81 -0.24
CA PHE A 208 10.18 10.20 -0.77
C PHE A 208 9.03 9.85 0.19
N VAL A 209 8.99 8.62 0.70
CA VAL A 209 7.94 8.16 1.64
C VAL A 209 8.04 8.93 2.96
N SER A 210 9.25 9.18 3.46
CA SER A 210 9.49 9.93 4.69
C SER A 210 9.00 11.37 4.58
N TRP A 211 9.33 12.06 3.48
CA TRP A 211 8.82 13.39 3.18
C TRP A 211 7.29 13.40 3.09
N LEU A 212 6.71 12.43 2.38
CA LEU A 212 5.25 12.36 2.22
C LEU A 212 4.54 12.17 3.57
N GLN A 213 5.05 11.25 4.42
CA GLN A 213 4.55 11.03 5.77
C GLN A 213 4.70 12.27 6.65
N GLU A 214 5.85 12.95 6.59
CA GLU A 214 6.08 14.18 7.35
C GLU A 214 5.05 15.24 6.99
N THR A 215 4.82 15.50 5.70
CA THR A 215 3.83 16.50 5.28
C THR A 215 2.42 16.16 5.73
N LEU A 216 2.05 14.87 5.76
CA LEU A 216 0.77 14.39 6.27
C LEU A 216 0.66 14.61 7.78
N MET A 217 1.70 14.26 8.54
CA MET A 217 1.73 14.45 9.99
C MET A 217 1.67 15.92 10.37
N GLN A 218 2.38 16.80 9.65
CA GLN A 218 2.29 18.25 9.84
C GLN A 218 0.86 18.75 9.57
N ALA A 219 0.20 18.24 8.53
CA ALA A 219 -1.18 18.61 8.23
C ALA A 219 -2.17 18.14 9.32
N LEU A 220 -1.99 16.94 9.87
CA LEU A 220 -2.79 16.41 10.98
C LEU A 220 -2.58 17.21 12.28
N ILE A 221 -1.33 17.56 12.60
CA ILE A 221 -1.00 18.33 13.81
C ILE A 221 -1.51 19.77 13.71
N GLY A 222 -1.40 20.39 12.53
CA GLY A 222 -1.90 21.75 12.31
C GLY A 222 -3.42 21.91 12.37
N ASP A 223 -4.15 20.79 12.47
CA ASP A 223 -5.62 20.71 12.57
C ASP A 223 -6.12 20.47 14.00
N LEU A 224 -5.21 20.19 14.95
CA LEU A 224 -5.49 20.06 16.40
C LEU A 224 -5.53 21.43 17.10
#